data_AF-A0A6J4VPI9-F1
#
_entry.id   AF-A0A6J4VPI9-F1
#
_cell.length_a   1.000
_cell.length_b   1.000
_cell.length_c   1.000
_cell.angle_alpha   90.00
_cell.angle_beta   90.00
_cell.angle_gamma   90.00
#
_symmetry.space_group_name_H-M   'P 1'
#
loop_
_entity.id
_entity.type
_entity.pdbx_description
1 polymer ?
#
loop_
_entity_poly.entity_id
_entity_poly.type
_entity_poly.pdbx_seq_one_letter_code
_entity_poly.pdbx_strand_id
1 'polypeptide(L)'
;MRLYLELARRSFRQQLTYRGAALAGIFTNGIFGVMIASVYLGLYRSQSTGGNHLRGWSADDTVTLVWINQSLLMTVFMWGWWEVIRTIRSGEIVTDL
;
A
#
# COMPACT_ATOMS: atom_id res chain seq x y z
N MET A 1 -18.25 -7.13 -20.82
CA MET A 1 -17.42 -6.01 -20.29
C MET A 1 -18.19 -4.93 -19.52
N ARG A 2 -19.36 -4.46 -19.99
CA ARG A 2 -20.11 -3.38 -19.30
C ARG A 2 -20.47 -3.69 -17.84
N LEU A 3 -20.85 -4.93 -17.54
CA LEU A 3 -21.12 -5.39 -16.16
C LEU A 3 -19.90 -5.21 -15.24
N TYR A 4 -18.73 -5.73 -15.63
CA TYR A 4 -17.51 -5.63 -14.83
C TYR A 4 -17.06 -4.19 -14.62
N LEU A 5 -17.22 -3.32 -15.64
CA LEU A 5 -16.92 -1.89 -15.52
C LEU A 5 -17.84 -1.18 -14.52
N GLU A 6 -19.14 -1.50 -14.54
CA GLU A 6 -20.09 -0.93 -13.57
C GLU A 6 -19.84 -1.46 -12.16
N LEU A 7 -19.50 -2.75 -12.02
CA LEU A 7 -19.12 -3.34 -10.73
C LEU A 7 -17.89 -2.63 -10.16
N ALA A 8 -16.82 -2.50 -10.95
CA ALA A 8 -15.60 -1.79 -10.57
C ALA A 8 -15.88 -0.33 -10.18
N ARG A 9 -16.72 0.38 -10.95
CA ARG A 9 -17.13 1.75 -10.63
C ARG A 9 -17.87 1.86 -9.31
N ARG A 10 -18.75 0.91 -8.97
CA ARG A 10 -19.50 0.91 -7.71
C ARG A 10 -18.60 0.57 -6.54
N SER A 11 -17.77 -0.47 -6.65
CA SER A 11 -16.81 -0.85 -5.61
C SER A 11 -15.81 0.28 -5.32
N PHE A 12 -15.31 0.96 -6.35
CA PHE A 12 -14.42 2.11 -6.17
C PHE A 12 -15.13 3.27 -5.45
N ARG A 13 -16.38 3.54 -5.80
CA ARG A 13 -17.21 4.56 -5.12
C ARG A 13 -17.42 4.21 -3.65
N GLN A 14 -17.70 2.95 -3.35
CA GLN A 14 -17.89 2.45 -1.99
C GLN A 14 -16.63 2.63 -1.14
N GLN A 15 -15.45 2.29 -1.69
CA GLN A 15 -14.18 2.53 -1.00
C GLN A 15 -13.92 4.03 -0.75
N LEU A 16 -14.30 4.89 -1.68
CA LEU A 16 -14.14 6.34 -1.53
C LEU A 16 -15.20 7.02 -0.65
N THR A 17 -16.30 6.34 -0.30
CA THR A 17 -17.32 6.88 0.60
C THR A 17 -16.71 7.21 1.96
N TYR A 18 -15.79 6.37 2.45
CA TYR A 18 -15.09 6.56 3.73
C TYR A 18 -13.80 7.36 3.56
N ARG A 19 -13.95 8.62 3.12
CA ARG A 19 -12.83 9.54 2.82
C ARG A 19 -11.86 9.71 4.00
N GLY A 20 -12.36 9.71 5.23
CA GLY A 20 -11.54 9.80 6.43
C GLY A 20 -10.55 8.63 6.57
N ALA A 21 -10.99 7.40 6.30
CA ALA A 21 -10.13 6.23 6.33
C ALA A 21 -9.08 6.27 5.19
N ALA A 22 -9.47 6.73 4.00
CA ALA A 22 -8.55 6.90 2.87
C ALA A 22 -7.47 7.95 3.19
N LEU A 23 -7.85 9.10 3.75
CA LEU A 23 -6.91 10.16 4.15
C LEU A 23 -5.98 9.69 5.27
N ALA A 24 -6.52 9.01 6.29
CA ALA A 24 -5.72 8.43 7.36
C ALA A 24 -4.71 7.42 6.80
N GLY A 25 -5.13 6.55 5.88
CA GLY A 25 -4.26 5.59 5.22
C GLY A 25 -3.15 6.25 4.39
N ILE A 26 -3.47 7.28 3.60
CA ILE A 26 -2.49 8.08 2.86
C ILE A 26 -1.48 8.71 3.81
N PHE A 27 -1.96 9.32 4.89
CA PHE A 27 -1.12 9.98 5.89
C PHE A 27 -0.17 8.99 6.57
N THR A 28 -0.71 7.88 7.09
CA THR A 28 0.07 6.85 7.77
C THR A 28 1.10 6.23 6.83
N ASN A 29 0.71 5.80 5.63
CA ASN A 29 1.66 5.27 4.64
C ASN A 29 2.69 6.31 4.21
N GLY A 30 2.30 7.57 4.10
CA GLY A 30 3.22 8.68 3.81
C GLY A 30 4.30 8.83 4.88
N ILE A 31 3.94 8.78 6.16
CA ILE A 31 4.90 8.81 7.28
C ILE A 31 5.86 7.62 7.21
N PHE A 32 5.34 6.41 7.03
CA PHE A 32 6.18 5.21 6.91
C PHE A 32 7.09 5.28 5.68
N GLY A 33 6.58 5.77 4.55
CA GLY A 33 7.36 6.00 3.34
C GLY A 33 8.52 6.96 3.57
N VAL A 34 8.26 8.11 4.20
CA VAL A 34 9.30 9.09 4.56
C VAL A 34 10.33 8.47 5.51
N MET A 35 9.89 7.73 6.52
CA MET A 35 10.80 7.07 7.46
C MET A 35 11.70 6.05 6.77
N ILE A 36 11.13 5.14 5.98
CA ILE A 36 11.88 4.11 5.25
C ILE A 36 12.83 4.74 4.23
N ALA A 37 12.37 5.73 3.46
CA ALA A 37 13.21 6.46 2.51
C ALA A 37 14.37 7.17 3.22
N SER A 38 14.13 7.77 4.38
CA SER A 38 15.17 8.44 5.18
C SER A 38 16.23 7.46 5.67
N VAL A 39 15.84 6.24 6.08
CA VAL A 39 16.77 5.18 6.47
C VAL A 39 17.64 4.76 5.29
N TYR A 40 17.05 4.53 4.12
CA TYR A 40 17.82 4.22 2.91
C TYR A 40 18.75 5.36 2.50
N LEU A 41 18.27 6.61 2.48
CA LEU A 41 19.12 7.76 2.18
C LEU A 41 20.27 7.90 3.19
N GLY A 42 20.03 7.60 4.47
CA GLY A 42 21.07 7.51 5.49
C GLY A 42 22.13 6.46 5.17
N LEU A 43 21.70 5.27 4.69
CA LEU A 43 22.60 4.21 4.24
C LEU A 43 23.42 4.63 3.00
N TYR A 44 22.81 5.31 2.03
CA TYR A 44 23.55 5.83 0.86
C TYR A 44 24.61 6.86 1.27
N ARG A 45 24.30 7.71 2.27
CA ARG A 45 25.24 8.74 2.77
C ARG A 45 26.37 8.18 3.63
N SER A 46 26.17 7.06 4.33
CA SER A 46 27.19 6.47 5.20
C SER A 46 28.25 5.67 4.44
N GLN A 47 28.02 5.40 3.14
CA GLN A 47 28.95 4.66 2.30
C GLN A 47 30.15 5.55 1.90
N SER A 48 31.32 5.23 2.45
CA SER A 48 32.58 5.95 2.24
C SER A 48 33.26 5.68 0.89
N THR A 49 32.79 4.68 0.12
CA THR A 49 33.30 4.36 -1.22
C THR A 49 32.44 5.09 -2.23
N GLY A 50 33.00 6.08 -2.95
CA GLY A 50 32.30 7.11 -3.75
C GLY A 50 31.41 6.66 -4.92
N GLY A 51 30.87 5.46 -4.91
CA GLY A 51 29.80 5.03 -5.81
C GLY A 51 28.44 5.43 -5.23
N ASN A 52 27.73 6.33 -5.93
CA ASN A 52 26.34 6.70 -5.64
C ASN A 52 25.33 5.55 -5.86
N HIS A 53 25.80 4.30 -5.89
CA HIS A 53 25.05 3.10 -6.22
C HIS A 53 25.33 1.98 -5.22
N LEU A 54 24.28 1.43 -4.60
CA LEU A 54 24.35 0.21 -3.80
C LEU A 54 23.88 -0.98 -4.64
N ARG A 55 24.76 -1.95 -4.88
CA ARG A 55 24.45 -3.17 -5.66
C ARG A 55 23.77 -2.88 -7.03
N GLY A 56 24.19 -1.79 -7.67
CA GLY A 56 23.65 -1.34 -8.96
C GLY A 56 22.38 -0.49 -8.90
N TRP A 57 21.83 -0.22 -7.71
CA TRP A 57 20.69 0.67 -7.51
C TRP A 57 21.16 2.05 -7.09
N SER A 58 20.59 3.10 -7.68
CA SER A 58 20.80 4.46 -7.19
C SER A 58 19.90 4.74 -5.97
N ALA A 59 20.21 5.82 -5.25
CA ALA A 59 19.35 6.31 -4.18
C ALA A 59 17.93 6.62 -4.70
N ASP A 60 17.84 7.23 -5.89
CA ASP A 60 16.57 7.59 -6.53
C ASP A 60 15.75 6.35 -6.90
N ASP A 61 16.38 5.30 -7.45
CA ASP A 61 15.69 4.03 -7.74
C ASP A 61 15.12 3.40 -6.46
N THR A 62 15.92 3.44 -5.39
CA THR A 62 15.52 2.86 -4.09
C THR A 62 14.34 3.62 -3.49
N VAL A 63 14.40 4.96 -3.49
CA VAL A 63 13.32 5.81 -3.00
C VAL A 63 12.06 5.65 -3.85
N THR A 64 12.21 5.52 -5.17
CA THR A 64 11.10 5.26 -6.10
C THR A 64 10.41 3.95 -5.75
N LEU A 65 11.18 2.89 -5.52
CA LEU A 65 10.64 1.59 -5.12
C LEU A 65 9.91 1.65 -3.78
N VAL A 66 10.44 2.41 -2.80
CA VAL A 66 9.76 2.64 -1.51
C VAL A 66 8.39 3.26 -1.75
N TRP A 67 8.29 4.33 -2.54
CA TRP A 67 7.02 5.01 -2.79
C TRP A 67 6.04 4.15 -3.59
N ILE A 68 6.51 3.36 -4.56
CA ILE A 68 5.67 2.38 -5.27
C ILE A 68 5.06 1.41 -4.26
N ASN A 69 5.85 0.83 -3.36
CA ASN A 69 5.35 -0.09 -2.34
C ASN A 69 4.35 0.59 -1.39
N GLN A 70 4.63 1.81 -0.91
CA GLN A 70 3.71 2.54 -0.04
C GLN A 70 2.37 2.86 -0.71
N SER A 71 2.38 3.14 -2.02
CA SER A 71 1.17 3.42 -2.79
C SER A 71 0.27 2.19 -2.95
N LEU A 72 0.87 1.00 -3.03
CA LEU A 72 0.15 -0.26 -3.24
C LEU A 72 -0.50 -0.80 -1.97
N LEU A 73 0.01 -0.45 -0.78
CA LEU A 73 -0.46 -1.00 0.51
C LEU A 73 -1.98 -0.86 0.71
N MET A 74 -2.54 0.31 0.38
CA MET A 74 -3.98 0.55 0.47
C MET A 74 -4.75 -0.12 -0.68
N THR A 75 -4.18 -0.12 -1.90
CA THR A 75 -4.85 -0.65 -3.10
C THR A 75 -5.05 -2.16 -3.04
N VAL A 76 -4.04 -2.90 -2.56
CA VAL A 76 -4.14 -4.36 -2.39
C VAL A 76 -4.92 -4.77 -1.15
N PHE A 77 -5.39 -3.79 -0.36
CA PHE A 77 -6.16 -3.99 0.87
C PHE A 77 -5.54 -5.06 1.76
N MET A 78 -4.23 -4.91 2.03
CA MET A 78 -3.43 -6.00 2.55
C MET A 78 -4.03 -6.58 3.84
N TRP A 79 -4.71 -5.82 4.70
CA TRP A 79 -5.12 -6.23 6.06
C TRP A 79 -6.63 -6.54 6.19
N GLY A 80 -7.31 -6.74 5.06
CA GLY A 80 -8.77 -6.86 4.95
C GLY A 80 -9.41 -8.19 5.37
N TRP A 81 -8.60 -9.19 5.73
CA TRP A 81 -9.04 -10.58 5.88
C TRP A 81 -9.94 -10.84 7.10
N TRP A 82 -10.03 -9.91 8.05
CA TRP A 82 -10.71 -10.15 9.33
C TRP A 82 -12.21 -10.35 9.22
N GLU A 83 -12.89 -9.66 8.31
CA GLU A 83 -14.33 -9.84 8.13
C GLU A 83 -14.65 -11.22 7.55
N VAL A 84 -13.86 -11.66 6.57
CA VAL A 84 -13.96 -13.02 6.01
C VAL A 84 -13.69 -14.08 7.08
N ILE A 85 -12.67 -13.88 7.93
CA ILE A 85 -12.40 -14.81 9.04
C ILE A 85 -13.57 -14.87 10.03
N ARG A 86 -14.26 -13.73 10.27
CA ARG A 86 -15.43 -13.71 11.16
C ARG A 86 -16.60 -14.47 10.58
N THR A 87 -16.90 -14.32 9.28
CA THR A 87 -17.99 -15.06 8.62
C THR A 87 -17.71 -16.56 8.54
N ILE A 88 -16.44 -16.97 8.38
CA ILE A 88 -16.03 -18.38 8.50
C ILE A 88 -16.32 -18.89 9.91
N ARG A 89 -15.96 -18.13 10.95
CA ARG A 89 -16.14 -18.54 12.35
C ARG A 89 -17.61 -18.59 12.76
N SER A 90 -18.44 -17.65 12.30
CA SER A 90 -19.88 -17.61 12.60
C SER A 90 -20.69 -18.61 11.77
N GLY A 91 -20.13 -19.12 10.67
CA GLY A 91 -20.84 -19.98 9.71
C GLY A 91 -21.69 -19.21 8.69
N GLU A 92 -21.76 -17.88 8.81
CA GLU A 92 -22.51 -17.00 7.89
C GLU A 92 -21.91 -17.00 6.48
N ILE A 93 -20.67 -17.46 6.30
CA ILE A 93 -20.03 -17.53 4.98
C ILE A 93 -20.83 -18.35 3.96
N VAL A 94 -21.68 -19.28 4.40
CA VAL A 94 -22.54 -20.08 3.52
C VAL A 94 -23.60 -19.22 2.81
N THR A 95 -23.95 -18.07 3.39
CA THR A 95 -24.95 -17.14 2.86
C THR A 95 -24.38 -15.94 2.10
N ASP A 96 -23.04 -15.85 1.97
CA ASP A 96 -22.33 -14.71 1.38
C ASP A 96 -22.30 -14.70 -0.17
N LEU A 97 -23.17 -15.50 -0.81
CA LEU A 97 -23.29 -15.66 -2.27
C LEU A 97 -24.27 -14.68 -2.92
#